data_AF-A0A9F2QY13-F1
#
_entry.id   AF-A0A9F2QY13-F1
#
_cell.length_a   1.000
_cell.length_b   1.000
_cell.length_c   1.000
_cell.angle_alpha   90.00
_cell.angle_beta   90.00
_cell.angle_gamma   90.00
#
_symmetry.space_group_name_H-M   'P 1'
#
loop_
_entity.id
_entity.type
_entity.pdbx_description
1 polymer ?
#
loop_
_entity_poly.entity_id
_entity_poly.type
_entity_poly.pdbx_seq_one_letter_code
_entity_poly.pdbx_strand_id
1 'polypeptide(L)'
;HGTCSCGHCICKAGWFGKLCQHPRKCNMAEDESRSFCESADGILCSGKGSCHCGKCICSSQEWYTTGEFCECDDRDCDKYDGLICTGNGICNCGNCECWEGWTGNACEIWLGAEYP
;
A
#
# COMPACT_ATOMS: atom_id res chain seq x y z
N HIS A 1 -1.74 4.29 -18.90
CA HIS A 1 -0.95 4.63 -20.10
C HIS A 1 -0.30 3.40 -20.74
N GLY A 2 -1.13 2.46 -21.17
CA GLY A 2 -0.70 1.11 -21.53
C GLY A 2 -1.92 0.22 -21.71
N THR A 3 -1.69 -1.06 -21.96
CA THR A 3 -2.73 -2.10 -21.95
C THR A 3 -2.49 -3.01 -20.75
N CYS A 4 -3.52 -3.20 -19.93
CA CYS A 4 -3.45 -4.03 -18.73
C CYS A 4 -4.38 -5.23 -18.86
N SER A 5 -3.90 -6.40 -18.47
CA SER A 5 -4.67 -7.64 -18.41
C SER A 5 -4.20 -8.47 -17.22
N CYS A 6 -5.15 -8.94 -16.40
CA CYS A 6 -4.89 -9.78 -15.23
C CYS A 6 -3.79 -9.25 -14.29
N GLY A 7 -3.77 -7.94 -14.02
CA GLY A 7 -2.79 -7.31 -13.13
C GLY A 7 -1.40 -7.10 -13.73
N HIS A 8 -1.19 -7.47 -15.00
CA HIS A 8 0.03 -7.19 -15.76
C HIS A 8 -0.24 -6.12 -16.80
N CYS A 9 0.65 -5.13 -16.89
CA CYS A 9 0.50 -4.00 -17.81
C CYS A 9 1.70 -3.87 -18.76
N ILE A 10 1.40 -3.71 -20.05
CA ILE A 10 2.38 -3.34 -21.07
C ILE A 10 2.28 -1.82 -21.27
N CYS A 11 3.29 -1.10 -20.80
CA CYS A 11 3.30 0.36 -20.85
C CYS A 11 3.66 0.89 -22.23
N LYS A 12 2.97 1.94 -22.67
CA LYS A 12 3.34 2.69 -23.87
C LYS A 12 4.69 3.38 -23.65
N ALA A 13 5.39 3.71 -24.74
CA ALA A 13 6.64 4.45 -24.68
C ALA A 13 6.51 5.72 -23.81
N GLY A 14 7.49 5.93 -22.92
CA GLY A 14 7.50 7.05 -21.99
C GLY A 14 6.71 6.83 -20.69
N TRP A 15 6.13 5.65 -20.46
CA TRP A 15 5.42 5.32 -19.21
C TRP A 15 5.98 4.07 -18.54
N PHE A 16 5.85 3.98 -17.22
CA PHE A 16 6.29 2.83 -16.43
C PHE A 16 5.48 2.70 -15.12
N GLY A 17 5.81 1.66 -14.34
CA GLY A 17 5.10 1.28 -13.11
C GLY A 17 4.12 0.13 -13.35
N LYS A 18 3.67 -0.50 -12.26
CA LYS A 18 2.78 -1.68 -12.28
C LYS A 18 1.51 -1.46 -13.11
N LEU A 19 0.98 -0.24 -13.11
CA LEU A 19 -0.22 0.18 -13.84
C LEU A 19 0.08 1.23 -14.93
N CYS A 20 1.34 1.40 -15.31
CA CYS A 20 1.79 2.44 -16.24
C CYS A 20 1.37 3.85 -15.80
N GLN A 21 1.48 4.11 -14.50
CA GLN A 21 1.00 5.32 -13.85
C GLN A 21 2.09 6.41 -13.74
N HIS A 22 3.36 6.09 -13.99
CA HIS A 22 4.47 7.05 -13.89
C HIS A 22 5.02 7.42 -15.28
N PRO A 23 5.21 8.72 -15.58
CA PRO A 23 5.89 9.16 -16.79
C PRO A 23 7.41 8.97 -16.63
N ARG A 24 8.12 8.44 -17.64
CA ARG A 24 9.58 8.26 -17.57
C ARG A 24 10.36 9.57 -17.56
N LYS A 25 9.85 10.60 -18.22
CA LYS A 25 10.45 11.94 -18.19
C LYS A 25 9.77 12.75 -17.09
N CYS A 26 10.58 13.30 -16.20
CA CYS A 26 10.15 14.30 -15.23
C CYS A 26 10.40 15.68 -15.85
N ASN A 27 9.36 16.51 -15.95
CA ASN A 27 9.47 17.89 -16.42
C ASN A 27 9.45 18.89 -15.24
N MET A 28 9.72 18.41 -14.03
CA MET A 28 9.73 19.18 -12.79
C MET A 28 11.15 19.26 -12.24
N ALA A 29 11.44 20.29 -11.45
CA ALA A 29 12.71 20.39 -10.74
C ALA A 29 12.79 19.32 -9.63
N GLU A 30 14.01 18.94 -9.24
CA GLU A 30 14.20 17.85 -8.27
C GLU A 30 13.71 18.23 -6.87
N ASP A 31 13.96 19.47 -6.44
CA ASP A 31 13.49 20.03 -5.18
C ASP A 31 11.95 20.12 -5.12
N GLU A 32 11.33 20.61 -6.19
CA GLU A 32 9.88 20.64 -6.35
C GLU A 32 9.32 19.22 -6.28
N SER A 33 9.87 18.28 -7.05
CA SER A 33 9.46 16.87 -7.00
C SER A 33 9.57 16.30 -5.59
N ARG A 34 10.67 16.57 -4.88
CA ARG A 34 10.90 16.05 -3.53
C ARG A 34 9.89 16.60 -2.52
N SER A 35 9.50 17.88 -2.64
CA SER A 35 8.52 18.51 -1.73
C SER A 35 7.14 17.85 -1.76
N PHE A 36 6.74 17.24 -2.88
CA PHE A 36 5.49 16.49 -3.00
C PHE A 36 5.56 15.05 -2.47
N CYS A 37 6.75 14.59 -2.08
CA CYS A 37 6.99 13.23 -1.62
C CYS A 37 7.40 13.17 -0.14
N GLU A 38 7.51 14.31 0.51
CA GLU A 38 7.90 14.42 1.91
C GLU A 38 6.66 14.26 2.80
N SER A 39 6.69 13.27 3.71
CA SER A 39 5.59 13.07 4.66
C SER A 39 5.56 14.18 5.73
N ALA A 40 4.54 14.20 6.58
CA ALA A 40 4.43 15.16 7.68
C ALA A 40 5.63 15.13 8.64
N ASP A 41 6.32 13.99 8.74
CA ASP A 41 7.50 13.80 9.59
C ASP A 41 8.81 14.22 8.91
N GLY A 42 8.75 14.80 7.71
CA GLY A 42 9.92 15.21 6.93
C GLY A 42 10.63 14.05 6.22
N ILE A 43 10.03 12.86 6.18
CA ILE A 43 10.65 11.66 5.62
C ILE A 43 10.15 11.46 4.19
N LEU A 44 11.08 11.41 3.23
CA LEU A 44 10.76 11.17 1.84
C LEU A 44 10.17 9.75 1.66
N CYS A 45 8.93 9.67 1.16
CA CYS A 45 8.21 8.42 0.93
C CYS A 45 8.26 7.46 2.13
N SER A 46 8.17 8.02 3.35
CA SER A 46 8.23 7.29 4.63
C SER A 46 9.44 6.36 4.76
N GLY A 47 10.50 6.57 3.97
CA GLY A 47 11.67 5.69 3.89
C GLY A 47 11.40 4.33 3.23
N LYS A 48 10.17 4.09 2.76
CA LYS A 48 9.69 2.81 2.20
C LYS A 48 9.57 2.86 0.67
N GLY A 49 10.11 3.89 0.02
CA GLY A 49 10.01 4.07 -1.43
C GLY A 49 10.99 5.10 -1.99
N SER A 50 10.77 5.45 -3.25
CA SER A 50 11.54 6.48 -3.97
C SER A 50 10.61 7.53 -4.56
N CYS A 51 11.02 8.79 -4.55
CA CYS A 51 10.23 9.86 -5.16
C CYS A 51 10.54 9.99 -6.65
N HIS A 52 9.49 10.06 -7.47
CA HIS A 52 9.61 10.29 -8.90
C HIS A 52 8.53 11.26 -9.39
N CYS A 53 8.94 12.44 -9.85
CA CYS A 53 8.06 13.46 -10.43
C CYS A 53 6.87 13.81 -9.50
N GLY A 54 7.18 14.03 -8.22
CA GLY A 54 6.22 14.38 -7.19
C GLY A 54 5.31 13.23 -6.71
N LYS A 55 5.67 11.98 -7.00
CA LYS A 55 4.93 10.80 -6.52
C LYS A 55 5.88 9.77 -5.94
N CYS A 56 5.49 9.18 -4.82
CA CYS A 56 6.22 8.06 -4.27
C CYS A 56 5.96 6.78 -5.07
N ILE A 57 7.03 6.05 -5.32
CA ILE A 57 7.06 4.69 -5.86
C ILE A 57 7.50 3.79 -4.72
N CYS A 58 6.54 3.08 -4.14
CA CYS A 58 6.78 2.24 -2.97
C CYS A 58 7.57 0.99 -3.34
N SER A 59 8.48 0.60 -2.45
CA SER A 59 9.23 -0.64 -2.57
C SER A 59 8.28 -1.83 -2.34
N SER A 60 8.55 -2.96 -2.96
CA SER A 60 7.78 -4.20 -2.79
C SER A 60 8.70 -5.40 -2.53
N GLN A 61 9.90 -5.15 -1.97
CA GLN A 61 10.93 -6.18 -1.83
C GLN A 61 10.54 -7.29 -0.84
N GLU A 62 9.77 -6.99 0.20
CA GLU A 62 9.40 -8.00 1.21
C GLU A 62 7.90 -8.04 1.53
N TRP A 63 7.15 -6.97 1.28
CA TRP A 63 5.75 -6.81 1.69
C TRP A 63 5.04 -5.74 0.86
N TYR A 64 3.72 -5.63 0.99
CA TYR A 64 2.92 -4.75 0.16
C TYR A 64 2.80 -3.37 0.80
N THR A 65 3.72 -2.48 0.44
CA THR A 65 3.66 -1.07 0.83
C THR A 65 2.73 -0.26 -0.08
N THR A 66 1.83 0.51 0.53
CA THR A 66 0.93 1.42 -0.19
C THR A 66 0.82 2.78 0.52
N GLY A 67 -0.04 3.66 0.00
CA GLY A 67 -0.19 5.03 0.46
C GLY A 67 0.46 6.05 -0.47
N GLU A 68 0.13 7.32 -0.27
CA GLU A 68 0.68 8.42 -1.08
C GLU A 68 2.17 8.61 -0.84
N PHE A 69 2.60 8.40 0.40
CA PHE A 69 3.97 8.49 0.87
C PHE A 69 4.53 7.12 1.28
N CYS A 70 3.93 6.02 0.81
CA CYS A 70 4.34 4.66 1.17
C CYS A 70 4.27 4.37 2.68
N GLU A 71 3.34 5.01 3.37
CA GLU A 71 3.14 4.94 4.81
C GLU A 71 2.50 3.63 5.28
N CYS A 72 1.70 2.99 4.43
CA CYS A 72 0.92 1.80 4.78
C CYS A 72 1.72 0.52 4.52
N ASP A 73 1.94 -0.27 5.57
CA ASP A 73 2.46 -1.65 5.52
C ASP A 73 1.35 -2.62 5.90
N ASP A 74 1.14 -3.65 5.08
CA ASP A 74 0.14 -4.68 5.30
C ASP A 74 0.48 -5.63 6.48
N ARG A 75 1.60 -5.37 7.16
CA ARG A 75 2.02 -6.06 8.39
C ARG A 75 1.88 -5.23 9.66
N ASP A 76 1.56 -3.94 9.52
CA ASP A 76 1.43 -2.99 10.65
C ASP A 76 0.05 -3.09 11.33
N CYS A 77 -0.80 -4.04 10.94
CA CYS A 77 -2.06 -4.31 11.64
C CYS A 77 -1.89 -5.16 12.90
N ASP A 78 -2.92 -5.13 13.75
CA ASP A 78 -2.98 -5.90 14.99
C ASP A 78 -2.85 -7.41 14.75
N LYS A 79 -2.23 -8.06 15.73
CA LYS A 79 -1.97 -9.49 15.74
C LYS A 79 -2.59 -10.12 16.98
N TYR A 80 -3.17 -11.29 16.81
CA TYR A 80 -3.56 -12.18 17.89
C TYR A 80 -2.87 -13.52 17.68
N ASP A 81 -2.27 -14.08 18.74
CA ASP A 81 -1.43 -15.29 18.67
C ASP A 81 -0.36 -15.28 17.55
N GLY A 82 0.18 -14.09 17.29
CA GLY A 82 1.24 -13.87 16.29
C GLY A 82 0.77 -13.77 14.84
N LEU A 83 -0.53 -13.88 14.57
CA LEU A 83 -1.10 -13.82 13.23
C LEU A 83 -1.80 -12.47 12.98
N ILE A 84 -1.44 -11.80 11.88
CA ILE A 84 -2.05 -10.52 11.47
C ILE A 84 -3.52 -10.76 11.16
N CYS A 85 -4.39 -9.94 11.77
CA CYS A 85 -5.85 -10.05 11.66
C CYS A 85 -6.36 -11.49 11.90
N THR A 86 -5.62 -12.29 12.68
CA THR A 86 -5.90 -13.71 12.97
C THR A 86 -6.12 -14.57 11.70
N GLY A 87 -5.72 -14.08 10.52
CA GLY A 87 -6.05 -14.69 9.23
C GLY A 87 -7.54 -14.63 8.85
N ASN A 88 -8.37 -13.92 9.61
CA ASN A 88 -9.82 -13.77 9.43
C ASN A 88 -10.20 -12.39 8.88
N GLY A 89 -9.25 -11.69 8.30
CA GLY A 89 -9.43 -10.35 7.78
C GLY A 89 -8.28 -9.94 6.88
N ILE A 90 -8.43 -8.79 6.26
CA ILE A 90 -7.41 -8.17 5.42
C ILE A 90 -6.84 -6.98 6.18
N CYS A 91 -5.51 -6.88 6.26
CA CYS A 91 -4.88 -5.68 6.80
C CYS A 91 -5.00 -4.53 5.79
N ASN A 92 -5.66 -3.44 6.20
CA ASN A 92 -5.74 -2.20 5.44
C ASN A 92 -5.11 -1.06 6.26
N CYS A 93 -3.86 -0.74 5.93
CA CYS A 93 -3.10 0.39 6.51
C CYS A 93 -3.22 0.51 8.04
N GLY A 94 -2.89 -0.57 8.76
CA GLY A 94 -2.91 -0.60 10.22
C GLY A 94 -4.24 -1.01 10.86
N ASN A 95 -5.31 -1.17 10.08
CA ASN A 95 -6.59 -1.67 10.57
C ASN A 95 -6.97 -3.02 9.93
N CYS A 96 -7.47 -3.95 10.73
CA CYS A 96 -8.00 -5.21 10.22
C CYS A 96 -9.45 -5.02 9.72
N GLU A 97 -9.65 -5.29 8.43
CA GLU A 97 -10.98 -5.44 7.84
C GLU A 97 -11.41 -6.90 7.99
N CYS A 98 -12.18 -7.17 9.04
CA CYS A 98 -12.64 -8.53 9.35
C CYS A 98 -13.63 -9.05 8.30
N TRP A 99 -13.50 -10.34 7.99
CA TRP A 99 -14.48 -11.04 7.17
C TRP A 99 -15.81 -11.19 7.93
N GLU A 100 -16.86 -11.52 7.17
CA GLU A 100 -18.20 -11.71 7.74
C GLU A 100 -18.18 -12.72 8.90
N GLY A 101 -18.82 -12.35 10.02
CA GLY A 101 -18.86 -13.16 11.23
C GLY A 101 -17.65 -12.99 12.16
N TRP A 102 -16.65 -12.18 11.82
CA TRP A 102 -15.51 -11.88 12.70
C TRP A 102 -15.53 -10.43 13.18
N THR A 103 -15.06 -10.20 14.41
CA THR A 103 -14.88 -8.89 15.02
C THR A 103 -13.67 -8.88 15.95
N GLY A 104 -13.43 -7.75 16.61
CA GLY A 104 -12.20 -7.48 17.36
C GLY A 104 -11.17 -6.75 16.49
N ASN A 105 -10.19 -6.13 17.13
CA ASN A 105 -9.20 -5.31 16.43
C ASN A 105 -8.29 -6.16 15.53
N ALA A 106 -8.07 -7.42 15.90
CA ALA A 106 -7.32 -8.40 15.12
C ALA A 106 -8.23 -9.49 14.53
N CYS A 107 -9.55 -9.27 14.43
CA CYS A 107 -10.51 -10.27 13.94
C CYS A 107 -10.47 -11.61 14.70
N GLU A 108 -10.23 -11.55 16.00
CA GLU A 108 -10.02 -12.69 16.89
C GLU A 108 -11.32 -13.24 17.49
N ILE A 109 -12.44 -12.52 17.34
CA ILE A 109 -13.74 -12.89 17.92
C ILE A 109 -14.68 -13.37 16.82
N TRP A 110 -15.12 -14.63 16.90
CA TRP A 110 -16.18 -15.17 16.04
C TRP A 110 -17.56 -14.84 16.61
N LEU A 111 -18.38 -14.17 15.81
CA LEU A 111 -19.77 -13.80 16.10
C LEU A 111 -20.80 -14.78 15.54
N GLY A 112 -20.36 -15.87 14.89
CA GLY A 112 -21.26 -16.79 14.22
C GLY A 112 -22.42 -17.18 15.12
N ALA A 113 -23.62 -17.10 14.56
CA ALA A 113 -24.85 -17.49 15.22
C ALA A 113 -24.63 -18.83 15.93
N GLU A 114 -25.00 -18.87 17.21
CA GLU A 114 -25.29 -20.15 17.87
C GLU A 114 -26.22 -20.92 16.92
N TYR A 115 -25.69 -22.00 16.33
CA TYR A 115 -26.57 -22.99 15.71
C TYR A 115 -27.46 -23.53 16.85
N PRO A 116 -28.79 -23.46 16.74
CA PRO A 116 -29.68 -24.04 17.73
C PRO A 116 -29.50 -25.56 17.85
#